data_AF-A0A813LXK2-F1
#
_entry.id   AF-A0A813LXK2-F1
#
_cell.length_a   1.000
_cell.length_b   1.000
_cell.length_c   1.000
_cell.angle_alpha   90.00
_cell.angle_beta   90.00
_cell.angle_gamma   90.00
#
_symmetry.space_group_name_H-M   'P 1'
#
loop_
_entity.id
_entity.type
_entity.pdbx_description
1 polymer ?
#
loop_
_entity_poly.entity_id
_entity_poly.type
_entity_poly.pdbx_seq_one_letter_code
_entity_poly.pdbx_strand_id
1 'polypeptide(L)'
;MTNLSLMRLCLVAVLAMPAAAKMECTGGSVGVCQCLLGCKVFGGDATQCVGAEDPNAVVDRAVREAMIKKNTECSGISCVVKCASDLECLDAAVVARCLNVKSMKEDSKTPCKVECAAAFRGSGLPGAALAGLFAIVVATIGA
;
A
#
# COMPACT_ATOMS: atom_id res chain seq x y z
N MET A 1 50.11 -31.75 -1.17
CA MET A 1 49.07 -32.59 -0.54
C MET A 1 48.17 -31.66 0.27
N THR A 2 47.38 -30.82 -0.40
CA THR A 2 45.93 -30.98 -0.68
C THR A 2 45.07 -30.96 0.58
N ASN A 3 44.66 -29.76 1.02
CA ASN A 3 43.54 -29.59 1.95
C ASN A 3 42.42 -28.82 1.25
N LEU A 4 41.63 -29.60 0.50
CA LEU A 4 40.48 -29.24 -0.32
C LEU A 4 39.17 -29.43 0.49
N SER A 5 39.12 -28.98 1.75
CA SER A 5 38.00 -29.29 2.66
C SER A 5 37.25 -28.10 3.26
N LEU A 6 37.66 -26.86 2.98
CA LEU A 6 37.02 -25.67 3.56
C LEU A 6 35.93 -25.03 2.68
N MET A 7 35.64 -25.60 1.51
CA MET A 7 34.72 -25.03 0.51
C MET A 7 33.44 -25.87 0.37
N ARG A 8 32.88 -26.37 1.49
CA ARG A 8 31.63 -27.16 1.49
C ARG A 8 30.69 -26.90 2.69
N LEU A 9 30.73 -25.70 3.28
CA LEU A 9 29.74 -25.26 4.26
C LEU A 9 29.12 -23.90 3.91
N CYS A 10 28.73 -23.73 2.65
CA CYS A 10 27.62 -22.83 2.32
C CYS A 10 26.36 -23.69 2.19
N LEU A 11 25.89 -24.26 3.31
CA LEU A 11 24.58 -24.89 3.34
C LEU A 11 23.56 -23.77 3.14
N VAL A 12 22.93 -23.82 1.96
CA VAL A 12 22.02 -22.81 1.45
C VAL A 12 20.76 -22.77 2.31
N ALA A 13 20.68 -21.81 3.23
CA ALA A 13 19.41 -21.47 3.87
C ALA A 13 18.58 -20.62 2.90
N VAL A 14 17.93 -21.27 1.92
CA VAL A 14 16.86 -20.65 1.13
C VAL A 14 15.69 -20.44 2.08
N LEU A 15 15.62 -19.28 2.71
CA LEU A 15 14.44 -18.83 3.42
C LEU A 15 13.31 -18.73 2.39
N ALA A 16 12.35 -19.65 2.46
CA ALA A 16 11.09 -19.56 1.75
C ALA A 16 10.38 -18.28 2.22
N MET A 17 10.55 -17.18 1.50
CA MET A 17 9.79 -15.97 1.71
C MET A 17 8.34 -16.26 1.30
N PRO A 18 7.36 -16.16 2.22
CA PRO A 18 5.97 -16.35 1.85
C PRO A 18 5.59 -15.31 0.79
N ALA A 19 5.05 -15.78 -0.33
CA ALA A 19 4.50 -14.91 -1.36
C ALA A 19 3.41 -14.05 -0.71
N ALA A 20 3.66 -12.74 -0.63
CA ALA A 20 2.69 -11.80 -0.11
C ALA A 20 1.41 -11.91 -0.94
N ALA A 21 0.34 -12.42 -0.33
CA ALA A 21 -0.97 -12.43 -0.95
C ALA A 21 -1.33 -10.98 -1.29
N LYS A 22 -1.52 -10.69 -2.58
CA LYS A 22 -2.00 -9.40 -3.03
C LYS A 22 -3.44 -9.28 -2.53
N MET A 23 -3.67 -8.43 -1.54
CA MET A 23 -5.03 -8.02 -1.18
C MET A 23 -5.60 -7.28 -2.40
N GLU A 24 -6.49 -7.93 -3.13
CA GLU A 24 -7.23 -7.28 -4.21
C GLU A 24 -8.39 -6.49 -3.61
N CYS A 25 -8.56 -5.22 -4.03
CA CYS A 25 -9.71 -4.42 -3.65
C CYS A 25 -11.02 -5.13 -4.04
N THR A 26 -12.08 -4.90 -3.26
CA THR A 26 -13.43 -5.30 -3.66
C THR A 26 -13.74 -4.69 -5.04
N GLY A 27 -14.19 -5.51 -5.99
CA GLY A 27 -14.47 -5.09 -7.37
C GLY A 27 -13.25 -5.05 -8.31
N GLY A 28 -12.04 -5.36 -7.83
CA GLY A 28 -10.83 -5.43 -8.65
C GLY A 28 -10.48 -4.12 -9.37
N SER A 29 -9.75 -4.21 -10.49
CA SER A 29 -9.32 -3.04 -11.27
C SER A 29 -10.49 -2.23 -11.85
N VAL A 30 -11.57 -2.89 -12.27
CA VAL A 30 -12.78 -2.23 -12.79
C VAL A 30 -13.48 -1.43 -11.69
N GLY A 31 -13.64 -2.01 -10.49
CA GLY A 31 -14.25 -1.32 -9.35
C GLY A 31 -13.46 -0.09 -8.91
N VAL A 32 -12.13 -0.21 -8.83
CA VAL A 32 -11.24 0.92 -8.54
C VAL A 32 -11.36 2.00 -9.61
N CYS A 33 -11.35 1.63 -10.89
CA CYS A 33 -11.52 2.56 -11.99
C CYS A 33 -12.85 3.30 -11.90
N GLN A 34 -13.96 2.59 -11.73
CA GLN A 34 -15.29 3.18 -11.67
C GLN A 34 -15.41 4.14 -10.48
N CYS A 35 -14.88 3.78 -9.32
CA CYS A 35 -14.92 4.65 -8.16
C CYS A 35 -14.12 5.94 -8.40
N LEU A 36 -12.87 5.83 -8.88
CA LEU A 36 -12.02 6.98 -9.11
C LEU A 36 -12.57 7.90 -10.21
N LEU A 37 -12.96 7.34 -11.35
CA LEU A 37 -13.52 8.13 -12.44
C LEU A 37 -14.91 8.67 -12.11
N GLY A 38 -15.64 8.11 -11.14
CA GLY A 38 -16.86 8.72 -10.61
C GLY A 38 -16.63 10.09 -9.94
N CYS A 39 -15.40 10.38 -9.51
CA CYS A 39 -15.06 11.68 -8.95
C CYS A 39 -14.82 12.73 -10.06
N LYS A 40 -15.46 13.89 -9.93
CA LYS A 40 -15.34 15.01 -10.88
C LYS A 40 -13.89 15.46 -11.13
N VAL A 41 -13.02 15.35 -10.12
CA VAL A 41 -11.60 15.72 -10.25
C VAL A 41 -10.86 14.86 -11.28
N PHE A 42 -11.29 13.62 -11.48
CA PHE A 42 -10.76 12.64 -12.43
C PHE A 42 -11.66 12.46 -13.66
N GLY A 43 -12.56 13.39 -13.94
CA GLY A 43 -13.41 13.38 -15.15
C GLY A 43 -14.90 13.12 -14.88
N GLY A 44 -15.26 12.46 -13.78
CA GLY A 44 -16.65 12.23 -13.39
C GLY A 44 -17.42 11.26 -14.30
N ASP A 45 -16.71 10.37 -15.00
CA ASP A 45 -17.26 9.44 -15.97
C ASP A 45 -16.76 8.00 -15.74
N ALA A 46 -17.43 7.28 -14.85
CA ALA A 46 -17.14 5.88 -14.54
C ALA A 46 -17.44 4.92 -15.72
N THR A 47 -18.18 5.36 -16.74
CA THR A 47 -18.54 4.49 -17.87
C THR A 47 -17.34 4.12 -18.72
N GLN A 48 -16.27 4.92 -18.69
CA GLN A 48 -15.00 4.64 -19.37
C GLN A 48 -14.29 3.38 -18.87
N CYS A 49 -14.68 2.86 -17.71
CA CYS A 49 -14.12 1.65 -17.13
C CYS A 49 -14.81 0.37 -17.61
N VAL A 50 -16.03 0.46 -18.16
CA VAL A 50 -16.81 -0.70 -18.60
C VAL A 50 -16.34 -1.12 -19.99
N GLY A 51 -15.83 -2.36 -20.11
CA GLY A 51 -15.32 -2.87 -21.38
C GLY A 51 -13.95 -2.33 -21.79
N ALA A 52 -13.29 -1.55 -20.91
CA ALA A 52 -11.90 -1.18 -21.12
C ALA A 52 -11.00 -2.42 -21.02
N GLU A 53 -10.10 -2.57 -21.99
CA GLU A 53 -9.09 -3.65 -21.98
C GLU A 53 -8.14 -3.51 -20.78
N ASP A 54 -7.78 -2.27 -20.43
CA ASP A 54 -6.98 -1.94 -19.26
C ASP A 54 -7.59 -0.77 -18.46
N PRO A 55 -8.40 -1.06 -17.43
CA PRO A 55 -8.96 -0.05 -16.54
C PRO A 55 -7.88 0.79 -15.83
N ASN A 56 -6.68 0.26 -15.60
CA ASN A 56 -5.61 1.01 -14.92
C ASN A 56 -5.05 2.11 -15.83
N ALA A 57 -4.87 1.83 -17.12
CA ALA A 57 -4.46 2.84 -18.08
C ALA A 57 -5.46 4.00 -18.19
N VAL A 58 -6.76 3.72 -18.06
CA VAL A 58 -7.83 4.73 -18.02
C VAL A 58 -7.69 5.62 -16.78
N VAL A 59 -7.50 5.02 -15.60
CA VAL A 59 -7.24 5.75 -14.35
C VAL A 59 -5.97 6.60 -14.45
N ASP A 60 -4.87 6.04 -14.93
CA ASP A 60 -3.59 6.72 -15.04
C ASP A 60 -3.69 7.98 -15.91
N ARG A 61 -4.42 7.90 -17.02
CA ARG A 61 -4.70 9.06 -17.87
C ARG A 61 -5.47 10.13 -17.10
N ALA A 62 -6.57 9.75 -16.45
CA ALA A 62 -7.42 10.67 -15.69
C ALA A 62 -6.65 11.35 -14.54
N VAL A 63 -5.78 10.62 -13.84
CA VAL A 63 -4.93 11.16 -12.77
C VAL A 63 -3.91 12.15 -13.33
N ARG A 64 -3.21 11.81 -14.42
CA ARG A 64 -2.26 12.72 -15.08
C ARG A 64 -2.93 14.03 -15.51
N GLU A 65 -4.11 13.94 -16.10
CA GLU A 65 -4.90 15.12 -16.49
C GLU A 65 -5.32 15.98 -15.28
N ALA A 66 -5.66 15.34 -14.16
CA ALA A 66 -6.01 16.04 -12.93
C ALA A 66 -4.79 16.77 -12.31
N MET A 67 -3.59 16.21 -12.43
CA MET A 67 -2.34 16.80 -11.90
C MET A 67 -1.89 18.06 -12.64
N ILE A 68 -2.32 18.26 -13.89
CA ILE A 68 -2.03 19.49 -14.65
C ILE A 68 -2.87 20.67 -14.11
N LYS A 69 -4.03 20.39 -13.51
CA LYS A 69 -4.94 21.39 -12.96
C LYS A 69 -4.45 21.82 -11.58
N LYS A 70 -4.42 23.13 -11.32
CA LYS A 70 -4.05 23.66 -10.00
C LYS A 70 -5.16 23.40 -8.98
N ASN A 71 -4.78 23.23 -7.71
CA ASN A 71 -5.70 23.08 -6.57
C ASN A 71 -6.59 21.83 -6.62
N THR A 72 -6.22 20.81 -7.39
CA THR A 72 -6.94 19.52 -7.44
C THR A 72 -6.40 18.51 -6.47
N GLU A 73 -5.28 18.79 -5.77
CA GLU A 73 -4.58 17.80 -4.95
C GLU A 73 -5.47 17.33 -3.79
N CYS A 74 -6.17 18.26 -3.14
CA CYS A 74 -7.09 17.95 -2.04
C CYS A 74 -8.31 17.15 -2.50
N SER A 75 -8.93 17.53 -3.62
CA SER A 75 -10.07 16.78 -4.15
C SER A 75 -9.65 15.40 -4.65
N GLY A 76 -8.49 15.30 -5.28
CA GLY A 76 -7.91 14.05 -5.75
C GLY A 76 -7.66 13.08 -4.61
N ILE A 77 -6.91 13.51 -3.59
CA ILE A 77 -6.55 12.62 -2.47
C ILE A 77 -7.77 12.24 -1.63
N SER A 78 -8.74 13.15 -1.47
CA SER A 78 -10.00 12.85 -0.79
C SER A 78 -10.78 11.77 -1.54
N CYS A 79 -10.83 11.83 -2.87
CA CYS A 79 -11.46 10.78 -3.68
C CYS A 79 -10.72 9.44 -3.55
N VAL A 80 -9.38 9.44 -3.61
CA VAL A 80 -8.57 8.22 -3.50
C VAL A 80 -8.81 7.53 -2.15
N VAL A 81 -8.77 8.26 -1.04
CA VAL A 81 -9.00 7.69 0.29
C VAL A 81 -10.42 7.15 0.42
N LYS A 82 -11.41 7.89 -0.08
CA LYS A 82 -12.81 7.43 -0.09
C LYS A 82 -12.94 6.11 -0.88
N CYS A 83 -12.43 6.06 -2.11
CA CYS A 83 -12.51 4.86 -2.93
C CYS A 83 -11.78 3.67 -2.31
N ALA A 84 -10.59 3.89 -1.75
CA ALA A 84 -9.86 2.82 -1.07
C ALA A 84 -10.62 2.32 0.16
N SER A 85 -11.29 3.20 0.90
CA SER A 85 -12.16 2.83 2.02
C SER A 85 -13.39 2.04 1.55
N ASP A 86 -14.10 2.53 0.53
CA ASP A 86 -15.33 1.92 0.02
C ASP A 86 -15.07 0.54 -0.62
N LEU A 87 -13.87 0.30 -1.14
CA LEU A 87 -13.44 -0.96 -1.76
C LEU A 87 -12.57 -1.83 -0.85
N GLU A 88 -12.51 -1.52 0.45
CA GLU A 88 -11.78 -2.27 1.48
C GLU A 88 -10.27 -2.48 1.18
N CYS A 89 -9.65 -1.52 0.51
CA CYS A 89 -8.22 -1.54 0.20
C CYS A 89 -7.47 -0.26 0.60
N LEU A 90 -7.95 0.40 1.66
CA LEU A 90 -7.23 1.51 2.29
C LEU A 90 -5.98 0.98 3.01
N ASP A 91 -4.82 1.16 2.38
CA ASP A 91 -3.53 0.73 2.92
C ASP A 91 -2.68 1.88 3.50
N ALA A 92 -1.59 1.53 4.16
CA ALA A 92 -0.68 2.48 4.78
C ALA A 92 -0.05 3.46 3.78
N ALA A 93 0.17 3.05 2.52
CA ALA A 93 0.74 3.91 1.50
C ALA A 93 -0.26 4.96 1.02
N VAL A 94 -1.53 4.60 0.84
CA VAL A 94 -2.61 5.56 0.51
C VAL A 94 -2.74 6.61 1.60
N VAL A 95 -2.69 6.20 2.86
CA VAL A 95 -2.78 7.13 3.98
C VAL A 95 -1.55 7.99 4.13
N ALA A 96 -0.34 7.44 3.98
CA ALA A 96 0.89 8.24 4.00
C ALA A 96 0.84 9.35 2.93
N ARG A 97 0.36 9.03 1.72
CA ARG A 97 0.13 10.03 0.67
C ARG A 97 -0.93 11.05 1.06
N CYS A 98 -2.02 10.62 1.70
CA CYS A 98 -3.04 11.52 2.21
C CYS A 98 -2.51 12.52 3.24
N LEU A 99 -1.77 12.02 4.23
CA LEU A 99 -1.16 12.85 5.25
C LEU A 99 -0.17 13.85 4.65
N ASN A 100 0.60 13.45 3.63
CA ASN A 100 1.50 14.35 2.93
C ASN A 100 0.76 15.48 2.21
N VAL A 101 -0.33 15.18 1.48
CA VAL A 101 -1.13 16.24 0.83
C VAL A 101 -1.79 17.16 1.85
N LYS A 102 -2.26 16.59 2.97
CA LYS A 102 -2.89 17.34 4.06
C LYS A 102 -1.89 18.32 4.70
N SER A 103 -0.68 17.87 5.04
CA SER A 103 0.35 18.71 5.66
C SER A 103 0.85 19.81 4.71
N MET A 104 1.03 19.50 3.41
CA MET A 104 1.45 20.49 2.42
C MET A 104 0.45 21.66 2.23
N LYS A 105 -0.81 21.50 2.64
CA LYS A 105 -1.86 22.50 2.50
C LYS A 105 -2.32 23.08 3.85
N GLU A 106 -1.70 22.70 4.96
CA GLU A 106 -2.11 23.10 6.32
C GLU A 106 -2.10 24.62 6.49
N ASP A 107 -1.02 25.29 6.02
CA ASP A 107 -0.86 26.75 6.07
C ASP A 107 -1.45 27.49 4.86
N SER A 108 -2.14 26.79 3.96
CA SER A 108 -2.70 27.41 2.77
C SER A 108 -3.99 28.18 3.09
N LYS A 109 -4.37 29.13 2.23
CA LYS A 109 -5.66 29.85 2.33
C LYS A 109 -6.88 28.91 2.35
N THR A 110 -6.72 27.70 1.85
CA THR A 110 -7.77 26.69 1.71
C THR A 110 -7.25 25.33 2.22
N PRO A 111 -7.27 25.09 3.55
CA PRO A 111 -6.72 23.87 4.13
C PRO A 111 -7.47 22.62 3.67
N CYS A 112 -6.72 21.52 3.57
CA CYS A 112 -7.23 20.24 3.12
C CYS A 112 -8.05 19.53 4.20
N LYS A 113 -9.38 19.60 4.13
CA LYS A 113 -10.28 18.91 5.07
C LYS A 113 -10.53 17.46 4.65
N VAL A 114 -9.47 16.65 4.64
CA VAL A 114 -9.50 15.23 4.30
C VAL A 114 -9.26 14.36 5.54
N GLU A 115 -10.07 13.31 5.67
CA GLU A 115 -9.94 12.26 6.67
C GLU A 115 -9.06 11.13 6.13
N CYS A 116 -7.80 11.06 6.56
CA CYS A 116 -6.84 10.09 6.03
C CYS A 116 -6.94 8.70 6.68
N ALA A 117 -7.63 8.55 7.81
CA ALA A 117 -7.60 7.33 8.63
C ALA A 117 -9.00 6.73 8.84
N ALA A 118 -9.82 6.68 7.79
CA ALA A 118 -11.11 6.01 7.87
C ALA A 118 -10.92 4.53 8.22
N ALA A 119 -11.14 4.19 9.48
CA ALA A 119 -11.08 2.85 10.08
C ALA A 119 -10.08 1.91 9.38
N PHE A 120 -8.78 2.17 9.54
CA PHE A 120 -7.80 1.13 9.26
C PHE A 120 -8.18 -0.10 10.07
N ARG A 121 -8.80 -1.06 9.41
CA ARG A 121 -8.69 -2.47 9.79
C ARG A 121 -7.29 -2.88 9.40
N GLY A 122 -6.30 -2.28 10.08
CA GLY A 122 -4.93 -2.74 10.05
C GLY A 122 -5.04 -4.21 10.34
N SER A 123 -4.81 -5.02 9.31
CA SER A 123 -4.78 -6.46 9.41
C SER A 123 -3.86 -6.73 10.58
N GLY A 124 -4.46 -7.21 11.67
CA GLY A 124 -3.84 -7.18 12.98
C GLY A 124 -2.43 -7.72 12.85
N LEU A 125 -1.47 -6.91 13.27
CA LEU A 125 -0.28 -7.48 13.87
C LEU A 125 -0.81 -8.52 14.87
N PRO A 126 -0.48 -9.82 14.77
CA PRO A 126 -0.71 -10.72 15.88
C PRO A 126 0.20 -10.23 17.01
N GLY A 127 -0.33 -9.31 17.81
CA GLY A 127 0.25 -8.93 19.08
C GLY A 127 0.16 -10.12 20.02
N ALA A 128 1.33 -10.58 20.45
CA ALA A 128 1.59 -11.40 21.64
C ALA A 128 1.07 -12.84 21.69
N ALA A 129 1.99 -13.79 21.46
CA ALA A 129 2.17 -15.05 22.18
C ALA A 129 3.49 -15.65 21.63
N LEU A 130 4.61 -15.90 22.34
CA LEU A 130 4.84 -16.27 23.73
C LEU A 130 6.23 -15.78 24.17
N ALA A 131 6.31 -15.27 25.39
CA ALA A 131 7.51 -15.37 26.20
C ALA A 131 7.83 -16.86 26.44
N GLY A 132 9.11 -17.28 26.35
CA GLY A 132 9.49 -18.60 26.83
C GLY A 132 10.77 -19.20 26.25
N LEU A 133 11.84 -19.09 27.03
CA LEU A 133 12.88 -20.11 27.24
C LEU A 133 13.71 -20.59 26.03
N PHE A 134 14.89 -19.98 25.86
CA PHE A 134 16.13 -20.76 25.69
C PHE A 134 17.23 -20.17 26.56
N ALA A 135 17.20 -20.56 27.83
CA ALA A 135 18.40 -20.68 28.63
C ALA A 135 18.92 -22.12 28.49
N ILE A 136 20.24 -22.29 28.73
CA ILE A 136 21.02 -23.54 28.88
C ILE A 136 21.43 -24.12 27.50
N VAL A 137 22.71 -24.36 27.16
CA VAL A 137 23.80 -25.06 27.87
C VAL A 137 25.16 -24.43 27.46
N VAL A 138 25.92 -23.75 28.34
CA VAL A 138 27.00 -24.26 29.21
C VAL A 138 28.10 -25.08 28.50
N ALA A 139 29.30 -24.50 28.57
CA ALA A 139 30.63 -25.12 28.70
C ALA A 139 31.41 -25.62 27.47
N THR A 140 32.72 -25.38 27.62
CA THR A 140 33.89 -25.91 26.90
C THR A 140 34.15 -25.23 25.55
N ILE A 141 35.31 -24.62 25.32
CA ILE A 141 36.66 -25.14 25.59
C ILE A 141 37.58 -23.98 26.00
N GLY A 142 38.23 -24.13 27.15
CA GLY A 142 39.54 -23.53 27.40
C GLY A 142 40.58 -24.62 27.22
N ALA A 143 41.61 -24.35 26.42
CA ALA A 143 43.00 -24.80 26.50
C ALA A 143 43.76 -24.18 25.33
#